data_AF-A0ABD4AX69-F1
#
_entry.id   AF-A0ABD4AX69-F1
#
_cell.length_a   1.000
_cell.length_b   1.000
_cell.length_c   1.000
_cell.angle_alpha   90.00
_cell.angle_beta   90.00
_cell.angle_gamma   90.00
#
_symmetry.space_group_name_H-M   'P 1'
#
loop_
_entity.id
_entity.type
_entity.pdbx_description
1 polymer ?
#
loop_
_entity_poly.entity_id
_entity_poly.type
_entity_poly.pdbx_seq_one_letter_code
_entity_poly.pdbx_strand_id
1 'polypeptide(L)'
;MGSLLAGSATAIIDQVGPRLAKNEALRRQLAVGQQVRWVRTPAGHWHESIMLPFDTTKLSALACYIALGLAWHHWQAQLVPNAPVRASLFSTGGLHLFEQAVASQDPRARVGGSFGDGVFVYRGVRDLANLATTWWQMTFFGGVEHRARQWRGQTAHSVFVATSDEPEWVAQYAEQRAN
;
A
#
# COMPACT_ATOMS: atom_id res chain seq x y z
N MET A 1 -2.84 0.18 18.60
CA MET A 1 -3.69 -1.02 18.71
C MET A 1 -3.88 -1.55 17.30
N GLY A 2 -3.32 -2.72 16.97
CA GLY A 2 -3.54 -3.38 15.68
C GLY A 2 -4.40 -4.60 15.91
N SER A 3 -5.69 -4.41 16.20
CA SER A 3 -6.63 -5.52 16.01
C SER A 3 -6.96 -5.55 14.52
N LEU A 4 -7.06 -6.74 13.94
CA LEU A 4 -7.75 -6.90 12.66
C LEU A 4 -9.10 -6.19 12.81
N LEU A 5 -9.33 -5.17 11.99
CA LEU A 5 -10.63 -4.50 11.93
C LEU A 5 -11.67 -5.58 11.59
N ALA A 6 -12.86 -5.52 12.20
CA ALA A 6 -13.86 -6.58 12.08
C ALA A 6 -14.13 -6.97 10.61
N GLY A 7 -14.19 -5.98 9.71
CA GLY A 7 -14.34 -6.20 8.27
C GLY A 7 -13.18 -6.95 7.61
N SER A 8 -11.95 -6.78 8.10
CA SER A 8 -10.76 -7.48 7.58
C SER A 8 -10.79 -8.97 7.91
N ALA A 9 -11.19 -9.33 9.13
CA ALA A 9 -11.35 -10.73 9.52
C ALA A 9 -12.45 -11.40 8.68
N THR A 10 -13.62 -10.75 8.55
CA THR A 10 -14.73 -11.24 7.73
C THR A 10 -14.32 -11.42 6.27
N ALA A 11 -13.63 -10.44 5.66
CA ALA A 11 -13.17 -10.56 4.28
C ALA A 11 -12.19 -11.72 4.07
N ILE A 12 -11.31 -11.98 5.04
CA ILE A 12 -10.38 -13.12 4.97
C ILE A 12 -11.16 -14.44 5.02
N ILE A 13 -12.07 -14.59 5.97
CA ILE A 13 -12.83 -15.84 6.15
C ILE A 13 -13.75 -16.08 4.95
N ASP A 14 -14.54 -15.09 4.56
CA ASP A 14 -15.64 -15.27 3.62
C ASP A 14 -15.22 -15.17 2.16
N GLN A 15 -14.18 -14.39 1.86
CA GLN A 15 -13.75 -14.15 0.47
C GLN A 15 -12.42 -14.80 0.14
N VAL A 16 -11.43 -14.73 1.04
CA VAL A 16 -10.09 -15.29 0.78
C VAL A 16 -10.10 -16.80 1.00
N GLY A 17 -10.70 -17.29 2.08
CA GLY A 17 -10.78 -18.71 2.42
C GLY A 17 -11.26 -19.62 1.28
N PRO A 18 -12.46 -19.36 0.70
CA PRO A 18 -12.98 -20.18 -0.40
C PRO A 18 -12.12 -20.15 -1.67
N ARG A 19 -11.50 -19.00 -1.97
CA ARG A 19 -10.61 -18.86 -3.14
C ARG A 19 -9.30 -19.60 -2.93
N LEU A 20 -8.75 -19.54 -1.72
CA LEU A 20 -7.53 -20.27 -1.37
C LEU A 20 -7.77 -21.78 -1.34
N ALA A 21 -8.93 -22.23 -0.88
CA ALA A 21 -9.30 -23.65 -0.90
C ALA A 21 -9.34 -24.22 -2.33
N LYS A 22 -9.72 -23.39 -3.32
CA LYS A 22 -9.73 -23.75 -4.74
C LYS A 22 -8.36 -23.66 -5.43
N ASN A 23 -7.37 -23.05 -4.79
CA ASN A 23 -6.03 -22.86 -5.36
C ASN A 23 -5.00 -23.68 -4.59
N GLU A 24 -4.93 -24.96 -4.90
CA GLU A 24 -4.05 -25.89 -4.20
C GLU A 24 -2.55 -25.52 -4.32
N ALA A 25 -2.13 -25.04 -5.48
CA ALA A 25 -0.75 -24.60 -5.71
C ALA A 25 -0.37 -23.45 -4.78
N LEU A 26 -1.20 -22.40 -4.71
CA LEU A 26 -0.97 -21.27 -3.81
C LEU A 26 -1.02 -21.70 -2.34
N ARG A 27 -1.97 -22.58 -1.98
CA ARG A 27 -2.07 -23.11 -0.62
C ARG A 27 -0.79 -23.85 -0.20
N ARG A 28 -0.24 -24.70 -1.07
CA ARG A 28 1.04 -25.39 -0.81
C ARG A 28 2.19 -24.40 -0.68
N GLN A 29 2.27 -23.39 -1.56
CA GLN A 29 3.31 -22.35 -1.49
C GLN A 29 3.25 -21.56 -0.18
N LEU A 30 2.05 -21.15 0.24
CA LEU A 30 1.85 -20.44 1.50
C LEU A 30 2.24 -21.33 2.70
N ALA A 31 1.80 -22.60 2.71
CA ALA A 31 2.12 -23.53 3.79
C ALA A 31 3.63 -23.78 3.93
N VAL A 32 4.35 -23.92 2.80
CA VAL A 32 5.81 -24.13 2.80
C VAL A 32 6.57 -22.88 3.27
N GLY A 33 6.12 -21.68 2.90
CA GLY A 33 6.79 -20.43 3.30
C GLY A 33 6.28 -19.84 4.61
N GLN A 34 5.27 -20.44 5.24
CA GLN A 34 4.69 -19.96 6.48
C GLN A 34 5.70 -20.09 7.62
N GLN A 35 5.87 -19.01 8.39
CA GLN A 35 6.76 -19.01 9.55
C GLN A 35 6.03 -18.42 10.76
N VAL A 36 6.08 -19.15 11.87
CA VAL A 36 5.69 -18.61 13.18
C VAL A 36 6.80 -17.69 13.68
N ARG A 37 6.43 -16.52 14.19
CA ARG A 37 7.36 -15.58 14.78
C ARG A 37 6.74 -14.87 15.99
N TRP A 38 7.57 -14.64 16.99
CA TRP A 38 7.28 -13.72 18.09
C TRP A 38 7.45 -12.27 17.63
N VAL A 39 6.38 -11.49 17.70
CA VAL A 39 6.37 -10.06 17.38
C VAL A 39 6.14 -9.27 18.66
N ARG A 40 6.93 -8.22 18.87
CA ARG A 40 6.79 -7.34 20.02
C ARG A 40 5.82 -6.21 19.66
N THR A 41 4.74 -6.09 20.42
CA THR A 41 3.79 -4.99 20.31
C THR A 41 4.43 -3.66 20.73
N PRO A 42 3.87 -2.50 20.30
CA PRO A 42 4.32 -1.19 20.77
C PRO A 42 4.23 -1.03 22.30
N ALA A 43 3.32 -1.76 22.96
CA ALA A 43 3.20 -1.81 24.42
C ALA A 43 4.28 -2.68 25.10
N GLY A 44 5.19 -3.28 24.33
CA GLY A 44 6.31 -4.07 24.82
C GLY A 44 6.02 -5.57 25.01
N HIS A 45 4.77 -6.01 24.86
CA HIS A 45 4.37 -7.42 24.99
C HIS A 45 4.73 -8.25 23.75
N TRP A 46 5.16 -9.48 23.95
CA TRP A 46 5.38 -10.47 22.89
C TRP A 46 4.09 -11.23 22.59
N HIS A 47 3.81 -11.43 21.30
CA HIS A 47 2.74 -12.31 20.84
C HIS A 47 3.22 -13.14 19.66
N GLU A 48 2.64 -14.33 19.51
CA GLU A 48 2.86 -15.19 18.37
C GLU A 48 2.11 -14.64 17.15
N SER A 49 2.80 -14.58 16.02
CA SER A 49 2.25 -14.12 14.75
C SER A 49 2.73 -15.01 13.61
N ILE A 50 1.96 -15.04 12.53
CA ILE A 50 2.24 -15.84 11.34
C ILE A 50 2.72 -14.92 10.23
N MET A 51 3.89 -15.23 9.68
CA MET A 51 4.42 -14.62 8.47
C MET A 51 4.11 -15.51 7.27
N LEU A 52 3.54 -14.93 6.22
CA LEU A 52 3.28 -15.60 4.95
C LEU A 52 4.23 -15.09 3.86
N PRO A 53 4.65 -15.95 2.92
CA PRO A 53 5.42 -15.51 1.77
C PRO A 53 4.52 -14.67 0.87
N PHE A 54 4.92 -13.42 0.61
CA PHE A 54 4.14 -12.50 -0.19
C PHE A 54 5.02 -11.72 -1.15
N ASP A 55 4.60 -11.66 -2.41
CA ASP A 55 5.29 -10.91 -3.46
C ASP A 55 4.91 -9.42 -3.39
N THR A 56 5.78 -8.63 -2.78
CA THR A 56 5.58 -7.19 -2.62
C THR A 56 5.53 -6.43 -3.95
N THR A 57 6.15 -6.96 -5.01
CA THR A 57 6.12 -6.35 -6.34
C THR A 57 4.71 -6.34 -6.92
N LYS A 58 3.95 -7.42 -6.71
CA LYS A 58 2.55 -7.50 -7.14
C LYS A 58 1.66 -6.51 -6.40
N LEU A 59 1.89 -6.33 -5.09
CA LEU A 59 1.14 -5.34 -4.30
C LEU A 59 1.46 -3.91 -4.74
N SER A 60 2.73 -3.60 -4.96
CA SER A 60 3.14 -2.30 -5.49
C SER A 60 2.47 -2.02 -6.84
N ALA A 61 2.49 -2.99 -7.77
CA ALA A 61 1.83 -2.85 -9.07
C ALA A 61 0.31 -2.64 -8.93
N LEU A 62 -0.35 -3.42 -8.06
CA LEU A 62 -1.77 -3.26 -7.78
C LEU A 62 -2.08 -1.87 -7.20
N ALA A 63 -1.28 -1.41 -6.25
CA ALA A 63 -1.45 -0.08 -5.64
C ALA A 63 -1.31 1.04 -6.68
N CYS A 64 -0.39 0.89 -7.65
CA CYS A 64 -0.29 1.82 -8.78
C CYS A 64 -1.60 1.90 -9.58
N TYR A 65 -2.18 0.75 -9.95
CA TYR A 65 -3.46 0.74 -10.68
C TYR A 65 -4.62 1.31 -9.86
N ILE A 66 -4.67 1.02 -8.57
CA ILE A 66 -5.68 1.60 -7.67
C ILE A 66 -5.51 3.13 -7.60
N ALA A 67 -4.28 3.64 -7.48
CA ALA A 67 -4.02 5.08 -7.44
C ALA A 67 -4.48 5.79 -8.72
N LEU A 68 -4.22 5.20 -9.88
CA LEU A 68 -4.71 5.72 -11.16
C LEU A 68 -6.24 5.79 -11.19
N GLY A 69 -6.91 4.71 -10.78
CA GLY A 69 -8.37 4.66 -10.70
C GLY A 69 -8.96 5.67 -9.72
N LEU A 70 -8.32 5.86 -8.56
CA LEU A 70 -8.73 6.84 -7.56
C LEU A 70 -8.50 8.28 -8.01
N ALA A 71 -7.38 8.56 -8.71
CA ALA A 71 -7.09 9.88 -9.26
C ALA A 71 -8.14 10.28 -10.31
N TRP A 72 -8.52 9.35 -11.18
CA TRP A 72 -9.62 9.57 -12.11
C TRP A 72 -10.96 9.74 -11.37
N HIS A 73 -11.27 8.87 -10.41
CA HIS A 73 -12.55 8.92 -9.68
C HIS A 73 -12.78 10.25 -8.94
N HIS A 74 -11.78 10.74 -8.21
CA HIS A 74 -11.92 11.94 -7.38
C HIS A 74 -11.73 13.24 -8.15
N TRP A 75 -10.86 13.24 -9.16
CA TRP A 75 -10.39 14.48 -9.77
C TRP A 75 -10.52 14.51 -11.29
N GLN A 76 -11.00 13.42 -11.91
CA GLN A 76 -10.99 13.24 -13.37
C GLN A 76 -9.60 13.48 -13.97
N ALA A 77 -8.55 13.22 -13.18
CA ALA A 77 -7.18 13.44 -13.59
C ALA A 77 -6.81 12.40 -14.65
N GLN A 78 -6.60 12.86 -15.88
CA GLN A 78 -6.16 12.01 -16.97
C GLN A 78 -4.64 11.89 -16.92
N LEU A 79 -4.18 10.98 -16.07
CA LEU A 79 -2.76 10.60 -16.05
C LEU A 79 -2.47 9.86 -17.36
N VAL A 80 -1.47 10.34 -18.10
CA VAL A 80 -1.08 9.79 -19.41
C VAL A 80 -0.89 8.27 -19.28
N PRO A 81 -1.24 7.43 -20.27
CA PRO A 81 -1.19 5.96 -20.17
C PRO A 81 0.16 5.37 -19.72
N ASN A 82 1.24 6.16 -19.78
CA ASN A 82 2.59 5.79 -19.40
C ASN A 82 3.16 6.68 -18.28
N ALA A 83 2.32 7.44 -17.57
CA ALA A 83 2.77 8.26 -16.45
C ALA A 83 3.43 7.32 -15.42
N PRO A 84 4.69 7.56 -15.05
CA PRO A 84 5.44 6.73 -14.12
C PRO A 84 4.79 6.73 -12.74
N VAL A 85 4.01 5.68 -12.47
CA VAL A 85 3.42 5.47 -11.15
C VAL A 85 4.38 4.65 -10.29
N ARG A 86 4.78 5.22 -9.17
CA ARG A 86 5.70 4.55 -8.24
C ARG A 86 4.98 4.23 -6.94
N ALA A 87 4.86 2.94 -6.65
CA ALA A 87 4.49 2.47 -5.32
C ALA A 87 5.74 2.10 -4.53
N SER A 88 5.83 2.61 -3.30
CA SER A 88 6.84 2.22 -2.33
C SER A 88 6.15 1.68 -1.08
N LEU A 89 6.62 0.53 -0.60
CA LEU A 89 6.37 0.11 0.78
C LEU A 89 7.22 0.99 1.70
N PHE A 90 6.89 1.02 2.99
CA PHE A 90 7.38 2.11 3.84
C PHE A 90 8.64 1.87 4.65
N SER A 91 9.68 2.63 4.28
CA SER A 91 10.72 3.14 5.18
C SER A 91 10.24 4.44 5.83
N THR A 92 10.66 4.78 7.05
CA THR A 92 10.20 5.96 7.83
C THR A 92 10.23 7.30 7.05
N GLY A 93 11.13 7.45 6.07
CA GLY A 93 11.37 8.71 5.36
C GLY A 93 10.21 9.19 4.49
N GLY A 94 9.53 8.32 3.75
CA GLY A 94 8.45 8.80 2.87
C GLY A 94 7.12 9.13 3.59
N LEU A 95 6.96 8.79 4.87
CA LEU A 95 5.73 8.98 5.66
C LEU A 95 5.78 10.43 6.07
N HIS A 96 6.98 10.86 6.48
CA HIS A 96 7.31 12.25 6.61
C HIS A 96 7.05 13.04 5.32
N LEU A 97 7.50 12.56 4.15
CA LEU A 97 7.21 13.23 2.87
C LEU A 97 5.71 13.34 2.58
N PHE A 98 4.95 12.27 2.81
CA PHE A 98 3.51 12.30 2.61
C PHE A 98 2.80 13.21 3.61
N GLU A 99 3.13 13.15 4.89
CA GLU A 99 2.53 14.05 5.90
C GLU A 99 2.91 15.51 5.63
N GLN A 100 4.11 15.79 5.13
CA GLN A 100 4.48 17.13 4.63
C GLN A 100 3.62 17.56 3.44
N ALA A 101 3.44 16.68 2.44
CA ALA A 101 2.59 16.95 1.28
C ALA A 101 1.12 17.13 1.67
N VAL A 102 0.61 16.36 2.62
CA VAL A 102 -0.74 16.56 3.17
C VAL A 102 -0.82 17.91 3.86
N ALA A 103 0.15 18.25 4.72
CA ALA A 103 0.12 19.47 5.51
C ALA A 103 0.14 20.74 4.65
N SER A 104 0.88 20.72 3.53
CA SER A 104 1.04 21.88 2.65
C SER A 104 -0.13 22.14 1.70
N GLN A 105 -1.04 21.18 1.52
CA GLN A 105 -2.08 21.25 0.48
C GLN A 105 -3.44 21.71 1.03
N ASP A 106 -4.25 22.38 0.20
CA ASP A 106 -5.61 22.82 0.55
C ASP A 106 -6.47 21.63 1.01
N PRO A 107 -7.29 21.73 2.07
CA PRO A 107 -8.24 20.68 2.46
C PRO A 107 -9.11 20.13 1.32
N ARG A 108 -9.45 20.95 0.32
CA ARG A 108 -10.21 20.55 -0.88
C ARG A 108 -9.40 19.70 -1.86
N ALA A 109 -8.07 19.74 -1.77
CA ALA A 109 -7.17 18.90 -2.54
C ALA A 109 -6.89 17.54 -1.87
N ARG A 110 -7.49 17.30 -0.70
CA ARG A 110 -7.35 16.07 0.08
C ARG A 110 -8.61 15.21 -0.05
N VAL A 111 -8.43 13.91 -0.22
CA VAL A 111 -9.51 12.93 -0.26
C VAL A 111 -9.18 11.72 0.59
N GLY A 112 -10.19 10.96 0.99
CA GLY A 112 -10.00 9.72 1.71
C GLY A 112 -11.24 8.85 1.69
N GLY A 113 -11.06 7.57 1.97
CA GLY A 113 -12.17 6.63 2.03
C GLY A 113 -11.78 5.29 2.63
N SER A 114 -12.80 4.51 2.96
CA SER A 114 -12.67 3.15 3.45
C SER A 114 -13.67 2.24 2.74
N PHE A 115 -13.22 1.03 2.41
CA PHE A 115 -14.03 -0.02 1.81
C PHE A 115 -13.97 -1.29 2.64
N GLY A 116 -15.09 -2.00 2.73
CA GLY A 116 -15.21 -3.27 3.45
C GLY A 116 -14.84 -3.16 4.92
N ASP A 117 -15.31 -2.12 5.60
CA ASP A 117 -15.07 -1.88 7.03
C ASP A 117 -13.58 -1.99 7.43
N GLY A 118 -12.73 -1.28 6.67
CA GLY A 118 -11.29 -1.22 6.92
C GLY A 118 -10.45 -2.27 6.19
N VAL A 119 -11.05 -3.08 5.30
CA VAL A 119 -10.30 -3.96 4.38
C VAL A 119 -9.40 -3.15 3.46
N PHE A 120 -9.86 -1.99 3.01
CA PHE A 120 -9.04 -1.05 2.25
C PHE A 120 -9.32 0.36 2.75
N VAL A 121 -8.26 1.09 3.11
CA VAL A 121 -8.34 2.48 3.54
C VAL A 121 -7.34 3.28 2.73
N TYR A 122 -7.72 4.47 2.30
CA TYR A 122 -6.81 5.34 1.56
C TYR A 122 -6.96 6.81 1.95
N ARG A 123 -5.85 7.53 1.80
CA ARG A 123 -5.77 9.00 1.81
C ARG A 123 -5.08 9.42 0.52
N GLY A 124 -5.59 10.45 -0.13
CA GLY A 124 -5.06 11.01 -1.35
C GLY A 124 -4.89 12.51 -1.26
N VAL A 125 -3.86 13.03 -1.90
CA VAL A 125 -3.65 14.47 -2.08
C VAL A 125 -3.27 14.72 -3.53
N ARG A 126 -3.86 15.75 -4.13
CA ARG A 126 -3.46 16.25 -5.45
C ARG A 126 -2.70 17.55 -5.28
N ASP A 127 -1.59 17.70 -6.00
CA ASP A 127 -0.91 18.99 -6.05
C ASP A 127 -1.73 19.98 -6.89
N LEU A 128 -2.00 21.16 -6.35
CA LEU A 128 -2.71 22.22 -7.06
C LEU A 128 -1.80 22.99 -8.01
N ALA A 129 -0.47 22.95 -7.80
CA ALA A 129 0.50 23.55 -8.72
C ALA A 129 0.71 22.68 -9.97
N ASN A 130 0.70 21.35 -9.80
CA ASN A 130 0.72 20.38 -10.88
C ASN A 130 -0.42 19.35 -10.73
N LEU A 131 -1.49 19.52 -11.50
CA LEU A 131 -2.69 18.68 -11.42
C LEU A 131 -2.47 17.22 -11.86
N ALA A 132 -1.34 16.90 -12.49
CA ALA A 132 -0.95 15.54 -12.82
C ALA A 132 -0.21 14.84 -11.67
N THR A 133 0.16 15.57 -10.62
CA THR A 133 0.84 15.03 -9.45
C THR A 133 -0.14 14.64 -8.36
N THR A 134 -0.17 13.36 -8.01
CA THR A 134 -1.00 12.84 -6.91
C THR A 134 -0.19 11.96 -5.97
N TRP A 135 -0.52 12.02 -4.69
CA TRP A 135 0.14 11.28 -3.61
C TRP A 135 -0.91 10.49 -2.85
N TRP A 136 -0.63 9.21 -2.59
CA TRP A 136 -1.56 8.30 -1.95
C TRP A 136 -0.89 7.55 -0.82
N GLN A 137 -1.63 7.37 0.26
CA GLN A 137 -1.34 6.41 1.32
C GLN A 137 -2.48 5.39 1.33
N MET A 138 -2.13 4.11 1.31
CA MET A 138 -3.07 3.00 1.22
C MET A 138 -2.78 1.94 2.27
N THR A 139 -3.81 1.39 2.89
CA THR A 139 -3.74 0.34 3.89
C THR A 139 -4.66 -0.80 3.49
N PHE A 140 -4.16 -2.04 3.57
CA PHE A 140 -4.92 -3.25 3.24
C PHE A 140 -5.10 -4.13 4.48
N PHE A 141 -6.27 -4.75 4.61
CA PHE A 141 -6.67 -5.69 5.65
C PHE A 141 -6.33 -5.19 7.08
N GLY A 142 -6.68 -3.94 7.38
CA GLY A 142 -6.39 -3.35 8.70
C GLY A 142 -4.91 -3.05 8.97
N GLY A 143 -4.07 -3.05 7.94
CA GLY A 143 -2.65 -2.73 8.05
C GLY A 143 -1.81 -3.94 8.38
N VAL A 144 -1.98 -5.04 7.64
CA VAL A 144 -1.10 -6.20 7.74
C VAL A 144 0.36 -5.76 7.63
N GLU A 145 1.20 -6.26 8.54
CA GLU A 145 2.61 -5.92 8.56
C GLU A 145 3.32 -6.52 7.34
N HIS A 146 3.91 -5.65 6.53
CA HIS A 146 4.79 -6.03 5.42
C HIS A 146 6.24 -5.91 5.87
N ARG A 147 7.00 -7.01 5.75
CA ARG A 147 8.45 -7.02 5.99
C ARG A 147 9.20 -7.41 4.73
N ALA A 148 9.90 -6.46 4.13
CA ALA A 148 10.89 -6.76 3.09
C ALA A 148 12.20 -7.21 3.77
N ARG A 149 12.86 -8.27 3.25
CA ARG A 149 14.15 -8.79 3.79
C ARG A 149 15.22 -7.71 3.97
N GLN A 150 15.13 -6.64 3.19
CA GLN A 150 16.06 -5.52 3.16
C GLN A 150 15.94 -4.53 4.34
N TRP A 151 14.87 -4.53 5.14
CA TRP A 151 14.68 -3.57 6.23
C TRP A 151 14.75 -4.25 7.60
N ARG A 152 15.93 -4.18 8.24
CA ARG A 152 16.10 -4.66 9.62
C ARG A 152 15.39 -3.69 10.57
N GLY A 153 14.33 -4.18 11.24
CA GLY A 153 13.68 -3.47 12.36
C GLY A 153 12.55 -2.51 12.01
N GLN A 154 12.20 -2.33 10.74
CA GLN A 154 11.06 -1.50 10.32
C GLN A 154 9.89 -2.37 9.84
N THR A 155 8.66 -1.94 10.16
CA THR A 155 7.41 -2.62 9.85
C THR A 155 6.51 -1.68 9.06
N ALA A 156 6.15 -2.06 7.82
CA ALA A 156 5.32 -1.23 6.97
C ALA A 156 3.86 -1.69 7.02
N HIS A 157 2.95 -0.77 7.32
CA HIS A 157 1.51 -1.04 7.39
C HIS A 157 0.75 -0.34 6.25
N SER A 158 1.47 0.37 5.38
CA SER A 158 0.89 1.14 4.29
C SER A 158 1.76 1.09 3.04
N VAL A 159 1.09 1.13 1.89
CA VAL A 159 1.68 1.35 0.57
C VAL A 159 1.49 2.81 0.21
N PHE A 160 2.52 3.46 -0.31
CA PHE A 160 2.33 4.82 -0.81
C PHE A 160 2.64 4.86 -2.28
N VAL A 161 1.87 5.68 -2.98
CA VAL A 161 1.92 5.78 -4.42
C VAL A 161 2.00 7.24 -4.79
N ALA A 162 2.94 7.58 -5.68
CA ALA A 162 3.01 8.87 -6.30
C ALA A 162 2.84 8.73 -7.82
N THR A 163 2.08 9.65 -8.40
CA THR A 163 1.96 9.85 -9.84
C THR A 163 2.54 11.21 -10.17
N SER A 164 3.26 11.32 -11.28
CA SER A 164 3.68 12.59 -11.85
C SER A 164 3.93 12.40 -13.35
N ASP A 165 3.73 13.44 -14.14
CA ASP A 165 4.12 13.52 -15.55
C ASP A 165 5.37 14.40 -15.76
N GLU A 166 5.99 14.89 -14.68
CA GLU A 166 7.16 15.76 -14.76
C GLU A 166 8.34 15.04 -15.45
N PRO A 167 9.01 15.70 -16.42
CA PRO A 167 10.07 15.07 -17.20
C PRO A 167 11.22 14.49 -16.36
N GLU A 168 11.61 15.16 -15.28
CA GLU A 168 12.66 14.69 -14.37
C GLU A 168 12.25 13.41 -13.64
N TRP A 169 10.98 13.33 -13.20
CA TRP A 169 10.42 12.15 -12.57
C TRP A 169 10.31 10.98 -13.56
N VAL A 170 9.92 11.26 -14.82
CA VAL A 170 9.88 10.29 -15.91
C VAL A 170 11.27 9.74 -16.22
N ALA A 171 12.28 10.61 -16.31
CA ALA A 171 13.66 10.21 -16.55
C ALA A 171 14.22 9.34 -15.42
N GLN A 172 14.02 9.76 -14.17
CA GLN A 172 14.47 9.01 -12.99
C GLN A 172 13.80 7.63 -12.89
N TYR A 173 12.53 7.53 -13.27
CA TYR A 173 11.81 6.25 -13.32
C TYR A 173 12.36 5.32 -14.42
N ALA A 174 12.70 5.85 -15.60
CA ALA A 174 13.26 5.07 -16.69
C ALA A 174 14.63 4.46 -16.34
N GLU A 175 15.51 5.24 -15.70
CA GLU A 175 16.83 4.79 -15.25
C GLU A 175 16.75 3.68 -14.19
N GLN A 176 15.81 3.78 -13.25
CA GLN A 176 15.62 2.75 -12.20
C GLN A 176 15.07 1.44 -12.74
N ARG A 177 14.42 1.44 -13.91
CA ARG A 177 13.87 0.22 -14.53
C ARG A 177 14.88 -0.49 -15.45
N ALA A 178 15.96 0.20 -15.83
CA ALA A 178 17.03 -0.32 -16.67
C ALA A 178 18.14 -1.03 -15.86
N ASN A 179 18.18 -0.82 -14.54
CA ASN A 179 19.09 -1.46 -13.58
C ASN A 179 18.37 -2.57 -12.80
#